data_AF-A0A089XH19-F1
#
_entry.id   AF-A0A089XH19-F1
#
_cell.length_a   1.000
_cell.length_b   1.000
_cell.length_c   1.000
_cell.angle_alpha   90.00
_cell.angle_beta   90.00
_cell.angle_gamma   90.00
#
_symmetry.space_group_name_H-M   'P 1'
#
loop_
_entity.id
_entity.type
_entity.pdbx_description
1 polymer ?
#
loop_
_entity_poly.entity_id
_entity_poly.type
_entity_poly.pdbx_seq_one_letter_code
_entity_poly.pdbx_strand_id
1 'polypeptide(L)'
;MVKTGSSTYRGCSRQWRKVRHAETVDAEVVGFTGPAARPRHLAVRLPDGRTALSQALKAPLAAEMAQVLAGAPRPRRAATAGGEPYSAVVTGTVVEVLSGTTRHAVVTVTRVR
;
A
#
# COMPACT_ATOMS: atom_id res chain seq x y z
N MET A 1 19.45 -3.45 -11.66
CA MET A 1 20.15 -2.46 -12.52
C MET A 1 20.31 -3.09 -13.89
N VAL A 2 20.06 -2.35 -14.97
CA VAL A 2 20.22 -2.88 -16.35
C VAL A 2 21.19 -1.98 -17.11
N LYS A 3 22.20 -2.57 -17.73
CA LYS A 3 23.20 -1.91 -18.60
C LYS A 3 23.19 -2.63 -19.95
N THR A 4 23.18 -1.87 -21.05
CA THR A 4 23.36 -2.41 -22.40
C THR A 4 24.81 -2.90 -22.59
N GLY A 5 24.99 -4.10 -23.17
CA GLY A 5 26.31 -4.73 -23.32
C GLY A 5 27.33 -3.93 -24.14
N SER A 6 26.86 -3.04 -25.01
CA SER A 6 27.69 -2.14 -25.85
C SER A 6 27.99 -0.78 -25.21
N SER A 7 27.62 -0.55 -23.94
CA SER A 7 27.72 0.77 -23.33
C SER A 7 29.13 1.10 -22.84
N THR A 8 29.81 2.01 -23.55
CA THR A 8 31.02 2.70 -23.10
C THR A 8 30.76 3.54 -21.86
N TYR A 9 31.71 3.56 -20.92
CA TYR A 9 31.59 4.35 -19.70
C TYR A 9 31.60 5.85 -20.05
N ARG A 10 30.48 6.53 -19.82
CA ARG A 10 30.31 7.97 -20.03
C ARG A 10 29.79 8.56 -18.72
N GLY A 11 30.50 9.53 -18.16
CA GLY A 11 29.98 10.33 -17.05
C GLY A 11 28.73 11.09 -17.49
N CYS A 12 27.77 11.28 -16.59
CA CYS A 12 26.51 12.04 -16.80
C CYS A 12 25.55 11.51 -17.88
N SER A 13 25.57 10.22 -18.26
CA SER A 13 24.58 9.67 -19.19
C SER A 13 23.43 8.92 -18.48
N ARG A 14 22.19 9.06 -19.00
CA ARG A 14 20.99 8.31 -18.58
C ARG A 14 21.02 6.83 -19.02
N GLN A 15 22.19 6.30 -19.39
CA GLN A 15 22.36 4.93 -19.86
C GLN A 15 22.15 3.89 -18.76
N TRP A 16 22.08 4.32 -17.50
CA TRP A 16 21.79 3.46 -16.36
C TRP A 16 20.33 3.62 -15.94
N ARG A 17 19.54 2.57 -16.15
CA ARG A 17 18.16 2.51 -15.64
C ARG A 17 18.16 1.83 -14.27
N LYS A 18 17.80 2.60 -13.24
CA LYS A 18 17.54 2.09 -11.89
C LYS A 18 16.17 1.42 -11.90
N VAL A 19 16.18 0.10 -11.99
CA VAL A 19 14.99 -0.72 -11.71
C VAL A 19 14.84 -0.77 -10.18
N ARG A 20 13.75 -0.21 -9.66
CA ARG A 20 13.41 -0.29 -8.23
C ARG A 20 12.46 -1.47 -8.02
N HIS A 21 12.60 -2.14 -6.87
CA HIS A 21 11.73 -3.25 -6.49
C HIS A 21 10.44 -2.79 -5.79
N ALA A 22 10.36 -1.49 -5.46
CA ALA A 22 9.19 -0.86 -4.86
C ALA A 22 9.07 0.60 -5.29
N GLU A 23 7.84 1.07 -5.37
CA GLU A 23 7.48 2.45 -5.73
C GLU A 23 6.52 3.02 -4.70
N THR A 24 6.64 4.31 -4.43
CA THR A 24 5.70 5.03 -3.56
C THR A 24 4.52 5.48 -4.41
N VAL A 25 3.32 5.03 -4.05
CA VAL A 25 2.07 5.34 -4.74
C VAL A 25 1.00 5.71 -3.72
N ASP A 26 0.04 6.51 -4.14
CA ASP A 26 -1.15 6.76 -3.35
C ASP A 26 -2.17 5.63 -3.57
N ALA A 27 -2.79 5.16 -2.49
CA ALA A 27 -3.75 4.08 -2.49
C ALA A 27 -4.97 4.40 -1.64
N GLU A 28 -6.16 4.01 -2.09
CA GLU A 28 -7.41 4.25 -1.38
C GLU A 28 -7.61 3.23 -0.27
N VAL A 29 -8.00 3.66 0.93
CA VAL A 29 -8.33 2.75 2.03
C VAL A 29 -9.76 2.22 1.85
N VAL A 30 -9.85 0.93 1.52
CA VAL A 30 -11.13 0.22 1.31
C VAL A 30 -11.54 -0.65 2.51
N GLY A 31 -10.68 -0.76 3.52
CA GLY A 31 -10.99 -1.48 4.75
C GLY A 31 -9.79 -1.74 5.65
N PHE A 32 -10.00 -2.57 6.67
CA PHE A 32 -8.98 -2.91 7.66
C PHE A 32 -9.17 -4.31 8.23
N THR A 33 -8.15 -4.81 8.95
CA THR A 33 -8.25 -6.02 9.76
C THR A 33 -7.95 -5.72 11.22
N GLY A 34 -8.52 -6.51 12.13
CA GLY A 34 -8.46 -6.28 13.57
C GLY A 34 -9.55 -5.31 14.07
N PRO A 35 -9.45 -4.82 15.32
CA PRO A 35 -10.40 -3.86 15.89
C PRO A 35 -10.29 -2.48 15.22
N ALA A 36 -11.42 -1.79 15.01
CA ALA A 36 -11.43 -0.44 14.43
C ALA A 36 -10.63 0.59 15.26
N ALA A 37 -10.62 0.43 16.59
CA ALA A 37 -9.86 1.27 17.51
C ALA A 37 -8.34 1.04 17.45
N ARG A 38 -7.89 -0.08 16.87
CA ARG A 38 -6.48 -0.42 16.70
C ARG A 38 -6.30 -1.33 15.47
N PRO A 39 -6.45 -0.77 14.26
CA PRO A 39 -6.34 -1.54 13.03
C PRO A 39 -4.94 -2.16 12.94
N ARG A 40 -4.87 -3.45 12.61
CA ARG A 40 -3.60 -4.18 12.49
C ARG A 40 -3.04 -4.05 11.08
N HIS A 41 -3.91 -4.17 10.08
CA HIS A 41 -3.56 -4.02 8.68
C HIS A 41 -4.66 -3.24 7.96
N LEU A 42 -4.33 -2.61 6.84
CA LEU A 42 -5.29 -1.97 5.94
C LEU A 42 -5.48 -2.80 4.69
N ALA A 43 -6.72 -2.86 4.22
CA ALA A 43 -7.01 -3.24 2.84
C ALA A 43 -6.99 -1.94 2.02
N VAL A 44 -6.08 -1.88 1.05
CA VAL A 44 -5.92 -0.71 0.18
C VAL A 44 -6.15 -1.09 -1.28
N ARG A 45 -6.76 -0.19 -2.03
CA ARG A 45 -6.90 -0.29 -3.48
C ARG A 45 -5.79 0.51 -4.15
N LEU A 46 -4.93 -0.20 -4.87
CA LEU A 46 -3.83 0.38 -5.62
C LEU A 46 -4.34 1.05 -6.91
N PRO A 47 -3.55 1.94 -7.55
CA PRO A 47 -3.93 2.60 -8.80
C PRO A 47 -4.20 1.64 -9.97
N ASP A 48 -3.64 0.44 -9.93
CA ASP A 48 -3.89 -0.63 -10.91
C ASP A 48 -5.24 -1.35 -10.67
N GLY A 49 -6.02 -0.90 -9.69
CA GLY A 49 -7.34 -1.41 -9.34
C GLY A 49 -7.32 -2.63 -8.42
N ARG A 50 -6.15 -3.21 -8.12
CA ARG A 50 -6.03 -4.37 -7.23
C ARG A 50 -6.19 -3.96 -5.78
N THR A 51 -6.89 -4.81 -5.00
CA THR A 51 -6.98 -4.66 -3.55
C THR A 51 -5.92 -5.55 -2.89
N ALA A 52 -5.07 -4.93 -2.08
CA ALA A 52 -3.99 -5.60 -1.37
C ALA A 52 -4.08 -5.33 0.14
N LEU A 53 -3.64 -6.31 0.93
CA LEU A 53 -3.52 -6.19 2.37
C LEU A 53 -2.13 -5.64 2.71
N SER A 54 -2.09 -4.58 3.52
CA SER A 54 -0.84 -3.97 3.94
C SER A 54 -0.10 -4.86 4.94
N GLN A 55 1.20 -4.61 5.08
CA GLN A 55 1.93 -5.03 6.28
C GLN A 55 1.30 -4.46 7.55
N ALA A 56 1.70 -5.03 8.68
CA ALA A 56 1.26 -4.55 9.98
C ALA A 56 1.54 -3.05 10.13
N LEU A 57 0.53 -2.30 10.54
CA LEU A 57 0.65 -0.87 10.80
C LEU A 57 1.57 -0.62 11.99
N LYS A 58 2.43 0.39 11.88
CA LYS A 58 3.16 0.92 13.02
C LYS A 58 2.17 1.61 13.97
N ALA A 59 2.46 1.59 15.26
CA ALA A 59 1.60 2.16 16.30
C ALA A 59 1.07 3.59 16.01
N PRO A 60 1.88 4.56 15.56
CA PRO A 60 1.37 5.91 15.27
C PRO A 60 0.37 5.91 14.10
N LEU A 61 0.66 5.19 13.01
CA LEU A 61 -0.25 5.06 11.86
C LEU A 61 -1.55 4.35 12.24
N ALA A 62 -1.48 3.34 13.11
CA ALA A 62 -2.67 2.65 13.59
C ALA A 62 -3.57 3.58 14.42
N ALA A 63 -2.98 4.47 15.23
CA ALA A 63 -3.73 5.46 16.01
C ALA A 63 -4.40 6.52 15.11
N GLU A 64 -3.67 7.02 14.11
CA GLU A 64 -4.19 7.96 13.10
C GLU A 64 -5.37 7.35 12.35
N MET A 65 -5.22 6.11 11.87
CA MET A 65 -6.28 5.38 11.18
C MET A 65 -7.47 5.07 12.07
N ALA A 66 -7.26 4.83 13.37
CA ALA A 66 -8.37 4.62 14.30
C ALA A 66 -9.27 5.86 14.39
N GLN A 67 -8.71 7.07 14.33
CA GLN A 67 -9.51 8.31 14.30
C GLN A 67 -10.34 8.42 13.03
N VAL A 68 -9.75 8.11 11.88
CA VAL A 68 -10.46 8.09 10.59
C VAL A 68 -11.60 7.06 10.60
N LEU A 69 -11.35 5.87 11.14
CA LEU A 69 -12.32 4.78 11.19
C LEU A 69 -13.43 5.01 12.22
N ALA A 70 -13.21 5.83 13.25
CA ALA A 70 -14.22 6.12 14.27
C ALA A 70 -15.46 6.83 13.69
N GLY A 71 -15.29 7.64 12.63
CA GLY A 71 -16.38 8.32 11.94
C GLY A 71 -17.02 7.49 10.82
N ALA A 72 -16.52 6.29 10.55
CA ALA A 72 -16.91 5.53 9.38
C ALA A 72 -18.17 4.66 9.62
N PRO A 73 -18.98 4.41 8.57
CA PRO A 73 -20.12 3.50 8.65
C PRO A 73 -19.71 2.09 9.11
N ARG A 74 -20.69 1.34 9.63
CA ARG A 74 -20.46 -0.01 10.14
C ARG A 74 -19.74 -0.88 9.10
N PRO A 75 -18.62 -1.53 9.46
CA PRO A 75 -17.85 -2.34 8.52
C PRO A 75 -18.63 -3.56 8.04
N ARG A 76 -18.45 -3.91 6.77
CA ARG A 76 -18.96 -5.14 6.16
C ARG A 76 -17.83 -6.13 5.93
N ARG A 77 -18.08 -7.44 6.04
CA ARG A 77 -17.06 -8.45 5.68
C ARG A 77 -16.82 -8.45 4.17
N ALA A 78 -15.56 -8.47 3.77
CA ALA A 78 -15.08 -8.64 2.40
C ALA A 78 -13.78 -9.47 2.41
N ALA A 79 -13.29 -9.83 1.23
CA ALA A 79 -12.02 -10.51 1.06
C ALA A 79 -11.26 -9.90 -0.11
N THR A 80 -9.92 -9.92 -0.03
CA THR A 80 -9.04 -9.56 -1.16
C THR A 80 -9.22 -10.56 -2.31
N ALA A 81 -8.62 -10.28 -3.47
CA ALA A 81 -8.55 -11.28 -4.55
C ALA A 81 -7.80 -12.56 -4.14
N GLY A 82 -6.91 -12.48 -3.14
CA GLY A 82 -6.21 -13.63 -2.55
C GLY A 82 -7.02 -14.40 -1.51
N GLY A 83 -8.23 -13.94 -1.17
CA GLY A 83 -9.12 -14.57 -0.19
C GLY A 83 -8.86 -14.15 1.26
N GLU A 84 -7.95 -13.20 1.51
CA GLU A 84 -7.72 -12.70 2.86
C GLU A 84 -8.90 -11.85 3.34
N PRO A 85 -9.55 -12.19 4.48
CA PRO A 85 -10.73 -11.49 4.95
C PRO A 85 -10.37 -10.14 5.56
N TYR A 86 -11.21 -9.13 5.30
CA TYR A 86 -11.11 -7.81 5.90
C TYR A 86 -12.49 -7.18 6.16
N SER A 87 -12.50 -6.17 7.03
CA SER A 87 -13.63 -5.30 7.30
C SER A 87 -13.64 -4.16 6.29
N ALA A 88 -14.49 -4.26 5.28
CA ALA A 88 -14.69 -3.24 4.26
C ALA A 88 -15.37 -2.00 4.86
N VAL A 89 -14.79 -0.84 4.56
CA VAL A 89 -15.27 0.47 4.99
C VAL A 89 -15.04 1.47 3.87
N VAL A 90 -16.05 2.30 3.62
CA VAL A 90 -15.91 3.45 2.72
C VAL A 90 -15.46 4.63 3.57
N THR A 91 -14.17 4.97 3.48
CA THR A 91 -13.57 6.10 4.21
C THR A 91 -13.34 7.32 3.31
N GLY A 92 -13.18 7.12 2.00
CA GLY A 92 -12.69 8.14 1.07
C GLY A 92 -11.25 8.60 1.37
N THR A 93 -10.55 7.92 2.28
CA THR A 93 -9.21 8.28 2.72
C THR A 93 -8.15 7.66 1.81
N VAL A 94 -7.16 8.46 1.46
CA VAL A 94 -6.01 8.03 0.66
C VAL A 94 -4.79 7.92 1.58
N VAL A 95 -4.02 6.87 1.38
CA VAL A 95 -2.76 6.65 2.10
C VAL A 95 -1.63 6.51 1.10
N GLU A 96 -0.49 7.08 1.46
CA GLU A 96 0.75 6.82 0.74
C GLU A 96 1.26 5.43 1.12
N VAL A 97 1.57 4.61 0.11
CA VAL A 97 2.08 3.26 0.28
C VAL A 97 3.35 3.04 -0.53
N LEU A 98 4.29 2.32 0.06
CA LEU A 98 5.39 1.69 -0.67
C LEU A 98 4.89 0.34 -1.19
N SER A 99 4.67 0.25 -2.49
CA SER A 99 4.17 -0.94 -3.19
C SER A 99 5.32 -1.67 -3.89
N GLY A 100 5.54 -2.94 -3.55
CA GLY A 100 6.45 -3.81 -4.28
C GLY A 100 5.93 -4.07 -5.70
N THR A 101 6.84 -4.11 -6.69
CA THR A 101 6.46 -4.35 -8.10
C THR A 101 6.67 -5.80 -8.54
N THR A 102 7.02 -6.69 -7.59
CA THR A 102 7.37 -8.09 -7.85
C THR A 102 6.20 -9.05 -7.64
N ARG A 103 6.39 -10.34 -7.97
CA ARG A 103 5.39 -11.42 -7.82
C ARG A 103 4.82 -11.54 -6.41
N HIS A 104 5.62 -11.22 -5.39
CA HIS A 104 5.22 -11.17 -3.98
C HIS A 104 5.27 -9.73 -3.48
N ALA A 105 4.60 -8.85 -4.22
CA ALA A 105 4.49 -7.44 -3.92
C ALA A 105 3.93 -7.25 -2.51
N VAL A 106 4.75 -6.67 -1.63
CA VAL A 106 4.35 -6.27 -0.29
C VAL A 106 3.94 -4.80 -0.33
N VAL A 107 2.87 -4.45 0.38
CA VAL A 107 2.38 -3.07 0.48
C VAL A 107 2.62 -2.56 1.89
N THR A 108 3.37 -1.47 2.02
CA THR A 108 3.67 -0.83 3.31
C THR A 108 3.06 0.55 3.36
N VAL A 109 2.19 0.82 4.32
CA VAL A 109 1.65 2.17 4.53
C VAL A 109 2.75 3.05 5.11
N THR A 110 3.06 4.16 4.46
CA THR A 110 4.08 5.12 4.91
C THR A 110 3.44 6.33 5.59
N ARG A 111 2.30 6.81 5.09
CA ARG A 111 1.68 8.05 5.57
C ARG A 111 0.18 8.12 5.26
N VAL A 112 -0.61 8.72 6.15
CA VAL A 112 -2.01 9.12 5.88
C VAL A 112 -2.02 10.50 5.22
N ARG A 113 -2.82 10.68 4.16
CA ARG A 113 -2.94 11.94 3.42
C ARG A 113 -4.10 12.79 3.92
#